data_AF-A0A932D6E5-F1
#
_entry.id   AF-A0A932D6E5-F1
#
_cell.length_a   1.000
_cell.length_b   1.000
_cell.length_c   1.000
_cell.angle_alpha   90.00
_cell.angle_beta   90.00
_cell.angle_gamma   90.00
#
_symmetry.space_group_name_H-M   'P 1'
#
loop_
_entity.id
_entity.type
_entity.pdbx_description
1 polymer ?
#
loop_
_entity_poly.entity_id
_entity_poly.type
_entity_poly.pdbx_seq_one_letter_code
_entity_poly.pdbx_strand_id
1 'polypeptide(L)'
;MSTPKKTRRGDPWRVAELKQLGKAPDSVLAGRFRRTITEVVAERERRRILLPSPPRRWTAREIRMLGRYTDAELARRLRRSNAVVRRKRINFRIPPLRPLPKGRRWTRAEDKLLGTLRDEQLARRLKRGHKAVEARRILLKIPKFDAKAHQWTAREDALLGTMTDGKLAARMGLSRLAVAHRRQRLGIPVRFAHRRPWTPEEDALLGSATDTAIAARLGRHVSTVCIRRQKLGIPNLYWQCLCGRQRKLRKTMKAAA
;
A
#
# COMPACT_ATOMS: atom_id res chain seq x y z
N MET A 1 75.38 0.33 -0.05
CA MET A 1 74.87 -1.00 0.35
C MET A 1 73.49 -0.85 0.97
N SER A 2 72.42 -1.24 0.28
CA SER A 2 71.07 -1.25 0.88
C SER A 2 70.92 -2.48 1.77
N THR A 3 70.68 -2.27 3.06
CA THR A 3 70.42 -3.37 4.01
C THR A 3 69.14 -4.12 3.63
N PRO A 4 69.11 -5.46 3.67
CA PRO A 4 67.91 -6.22 3.38
C PRO A 4 66.87 -5.95 4.48
N LYS A 5 65.73 -5.35 4.10
CA LYS A 5 64.64 -5.04 5.02
C LYS A 5 64.03 -6.35 5.55
N LYS A 6 64.24 -6.65 6.84
CA LYS A 6 63.67 -7.81 7.53
C LYS A 6 62.15 -7.87 7.40
N THR A 7 61.61 -9.02 7.04
CA THR A 7 60.16 -9.29 6.95
C THR A 7 59.59 -9.57 8.35
N ARG A 8 58.37 -9.11 8.63
CA ARG A 8 57.70 -9.23 9.95
C ARG A 8 56.77 -10.46 10.02
N ARG A 9 57.22 -11.57 9.43
CA ARG A 9 56.43 -12.80 9.29
C ARG A 9 56.19 -13.41 10.68
N GLY A 10 54.94 -13.70 11.02
CA GLY A 10 54.57 -14.25 12.33
C GLY A 10 54.49 -13.25 13.51
N ASP A 11 54.77 -11.96 13.29
CA ASP A 11 54.64 -10.94 14.35
C ASP A 11 53.17 -10.78 14.83
N PRO A 12 52.92 -10.38 16.09
CA PRO A 12 51.60 -9.98 16.56
C PRO A 12 51.03 -8.77 15.80
N TRP A 13 49.72 -8.77 15.53
CA TRP A 13 49.03 -7.68 14.83
C TRP A 13 48.91 -6.43 15.69
N ARG A 14 49.35 -5.28 15.18
CA ARG A 14 49.20 -4.00 15.88
C ARG A 14 47.79 -3.44 15.70
N VAL A 15 47.27 -2.73 16.70
CA VAL A 15 45.94 -2.08 16.64
C VAL A 15 45.78 -1.16 15.43
N ALA A 16 46.84 -0.46 15.03
CA ALA A 16 46.85 0.39 13.84
C ALA A 16 46.75 -0.41 12.51
N GLU A 17 47.37 -1.60 12.44
CA GLU A 17 47.30 -2.51 11.28
C GLU A 17 45.88 -3.06 11.14
N LEU A 18 45.27 -3.45 12.26
CA LEU A 18 43.90 -3.97 12.31
C LEU A 18 42.85 -2.94 11.86
N LYS A 19 43.02 -1.66 12.20
CA LYS A 19 42.13 -0.56 11.76
C LYS A 19 42.15 -0.29 10.26
N GLN A 20 43.14 -0.81 9.54
CA GLN A 20 43.35 -0.59 8.11
C GLN A 20 42.92 -1.79 7.25
N LEU A 21 42.72 -2.97 7.85
CA LEU A 21 42.15 -4.14 7.16
C LEU A 21 40.78 -3.79 6.56
N GLY A 22 40.60 -4.09 5.27
CA GLY A 22 39.37 -3.80 4.52
C GLY A 22 39.24 -2.37 3.96
N LYS A 23 40.13 -1.43 4.30
CA LYS A 23 40.11 -0.06 3.73
C LYS A 23 40.88 0.06 2.41
N ALA A 24 41.81 -0.85 2.16
CA ALA A 24 42.61 -0.92 0.95
C ALA A 24 42.81 -2.39 0.52
N PRO A 25 43.20 -2.67 -0.73
CA PRO A 25 43.47 -4.03 -1.18
C PRO A 25 44.55 -4.71 -0.34
N ASP A 26 44.37 -6.02 -0.10
CA ASP A 26 45.27 -6.82 0.74
C ASP A 26 46.72 -6.82 0.21
N SER A 27 46.92 -6.68 -1.11
CA SER A 27 48.26 -6.53 -1.72
C SER A 27 48.98 -5.24 -1.31
N VAL A 28 48.23 -4.13 -1.21
CA VAL A 28 48.76 -2.83 -0.80
C VAL A 28 49.07 -2.84 0.70
N LEU A 29 48.19 -3.44 1.51
CA LEU A 29 48.39 -3.58 2.95
C LEU A 29 49.56 -4.50 3.29
N ALA A 30 49.76 -5.60 2.55
CA ALA A 30 50.88 -6.50 2.73
C ALA A 30 52.24 -5.80 2.55
N GLY A 31 52.38 -5.00 1.47
CA GLY A 31 53.57 -4.18 1.24
C GLY A 31 53.78 -3.13 2.34
N ARG A 32 52.70 -2.47 2.79
CA ARG A 32 52.76 -1.44 3.84
C ARG A 32 53.12 -1.99 5.22
N PHE A 33 52.61 -3.17 5.57
CA PHE A 33 52.86 -3.82 6.86
C PHE A 33 54.12 -4.68 6.87
N ARG A 34 54.77 -4.86 5.70
CA ARG A 34 55.91 -5.77 5.50
C ARG A 34 55.60 -7.20 5.95
N ARG A 35 54.36 -7.62 5.66
CA ARG A 35 53.81 -8.96 5.90
C ARG A 35 53.49 -9.63 4.58
N THR A 36 53.23 -10.93 4.63
CA THR A 36 52.79 -11.67 3.45
C THR A 36 51.31 -11.36 3.12
N ILE A 37 50.95 -11.42 1.84
CA ILE A 37 49.55 -11.22 1.40
C ILE A 37 48.64 -12.27 2.05
N THR A 38 49.12 -13.50 2.20
CA THR A 38 48.39 -14.60 2.84
C THR A 38 48.05 -14.32 4.30
N GLU A 39 48.96 -13.72 5.09
CA GLU A 39 48.68 -13.31 6.48
C GLU A 39 47.61 -12.21 6.55
N VAL A 40 47.67 -11.23 5.64
CA VAL A 40 46.68 -10.14 5.57
C VAL A 40 45.30 -10.68 5.19
N VAL A 41 45.22 -11.58 4.21
CA VAL A 41 43.98 -12.25 3.81
C VAL A 41 43.42 -13.08 4.97
N ALA A 42 44.25 -13.89 5.63
CA ALA A 42 43.84 -14.75 6.73
C ALA A 42 43.31 -13.95 7.92
N GLU A 43 43.96 -12.85 8.30
CA GLU A 43 43.50 -12.01 9.41
C GLU A 43 42.22 -11.23 9.05
N ARG A 44 42.10 -10.76 7.81
CA ARG A 44 40.88 -10.12 7.30
C ARG A 44 39.69 -11.08 7.34
N GLU A 45 39.88 -12.32 6.89
CA GLU A 45 38.84 -13.37 6.85
C GLU A 45 38.47 -13.86 8.24
N ARG A 46 39.46 -14.05 9.13
CA ARG A 46 39.24 -14.36 10.55
C ARG A 46 38.35 -13.30 11.22
N ARG A 47 38.52 -12.03 10.84
CA ARG A 47 37.72 -10.90 11.33
C ARG A 47 36.44 -10.64 10.53
N ARG A 48 36.14 -11.46 9.52
CA ARG A 48 34.96 -11.35 8.64
C ARG A 48 34.83 -9.97 7.99
N ILE A 49 35.94 -9.31 7.70
CA ILE A 49 35.95 -8.00 7.03
C ILE A 49 35.90 -8.25 5.52
N LEU A 50 34.84 -7.80 4.87
CA LEU A 50 34.74 -7.86 3.41
C LEU A 50 35.61 -6.76 2.79
N LEU A 51 36.41 -7.12 1.78
CA LEU A 51 37.05 -6.13 0.92
C LEU A 51 35.96 -5.46 0.07
N PRO A 52 35.75 -4.14 0.18
CA PRO A 52 34.89 -3.42 -0.75
C PRO A 52 35.60 -3.39 -2.10
N SER A 53 35.40 -4.44 -2.91
CA SER A 53 35.89 -4.45 -4.28
C SER A 53 35.09 -3.39 -5.05
N PRO A 54 35.74 -2.33 -5.57
CA PRO A 54 35.02 -1.35 -6.37
C PRO A 54 34.40 -2.06 -7.57
N PRO A 55 33.20 -1.63 -8.03
CA PRO A 55 32.53 -2.27 -9.14
C PRO A 55 33.48 -2.34 -10.35
N ARG A 56 33.74 -3.56 -10.84
CA ARG A 56 34.69 -3.81 -11.94
C ARG A 56 34.36 -2.92 -13.13
N ARG A 57 35.26 -1.99 -13.45
CA ARG A 57 35.10 -1.01 -14.54
C ARG A 57 34.90 -1.73 -15.88
N TRP A 58 34.11 -1.11 -16.75
CA TRP A 58 33.88 -1.59 -18.12
C TRP A 58 35.01 -1.13 -19.03
N THR A 59 35.63 -2.04 -19.76
CA THR A 59 36.62 -1.67 -20.78
C THR A 59 35.94 -1.32 -22.12
N ALA A 60 36.61 -0.53 -22.96
CA ALA A 60 36.10 -0.20 -24.30
C ALA A 60 35.84 -1.46 -25.16
N ARG A 61 36.65 -2.52 -24.97
CA ARG A 61 36.43 -3.82 -25.63
C ARG A 61 35.14 -4.48 -25.14
N GLU A 62 34.88 -4.47 -23.84
CA GLU A 62 33.65 -5.04 -23.26
C GLU A 62 32.40 -4.26 -23.67
N ILE A 63 32.50 -2.93 -23.81
CA ILE A 63 31.39 -2.08 -24.29
C ILE A 63 31.05 -2.41 -25.74
N ARG A 64 32.06 -2.59 -26.61
CA ARG A 64 31.85 -3.02 -28.02
C ARG A 64 31.17 -4.39 -28.17
N MET A 65 31.20 -5.23 -27.14
CA MET A 65 30.53 -6.53 -27.17
C MET A 65 29.02 -6.44 -26.85
N LEU A 66 28.54 -5.33 -26.27
CA LEU A 66 27.12 -5.12 -25.98
C LEU A 66 26.34 -5.05 -27.29
N GLY A 67 25.28 -5.86 -27.42
CA GLY A 67 24.44 -5.93 -28.63
C GLY A 67 24.91 -6.95 -29.67
N ARG A 68 26.19 -7.37 -29.67
CA ARG A 68 26.70 -8.45 -30.55
C ARG A 68 26.37 -9.85 -30.02
N TYR A 69 26.30 -9.99 -28.71
CA TYR A 69 25.93 -11.23 -28.01
C TYR A 69 24.66 -11.00 -27.20
N THR A 70 23.96 -12.07 -26.83
CA THR A 70 22.86 -11.97 -25.87
C THR A 70 23.39 -11.54 -24.49
N ASP A 71 22.58 -10.84 -23.70
CA ASP A 71 22.97 -10.39 -22.35
C ASP A 71 23.44 -11.58 -21.48
N ALA A 72 22.86 -12.78 -21.69
CA ALA A 72 23.23 -14.01 -20.99
C ALA A 72 24.57 -14.62 -21.45
N GLU A 73 24.84 -14.66 -22.75
CA GLU A 73 26.12 -15.12 -23.29
C GLU A 73 27.26 -14.17 -22.91
N LEU A 74 27.02 -12.87 -23.01
CA LEU A 74 28.00 -11.87 -22.64
C LEU A 74 28.30 -11.89 -21.14
N ALA A 75 27.28 -12.11 -20.31
CA ALA A 75 27.45 -12.32 -18.87
C ALA A 75 28.35 -13.53 -18.56
N ARG A 76 28.12 -14.68 -19.22
CA ARG A 76 28.96 -15.88 -19.09
C ARG A 76 30.40 -15.59 -19.53
N ARG A 77 30.60 -14.94 -20.67
CA ARG A 77 31.92 -14.64 -21.24
C ARG A 77 32.73 -13.66 -20.39
N LEU A 78 32.07 -12.66 -19.80
CA LEU A 78 32.73 -11.65 -18.96
C LEU A 78 32.79 -12.02 -17.47
N ARG A 79 32.22 -13.17 -17.09
CA ARG A 79 32.00 -13.59 -15.69
C ARG A 79 31.35 -12.48 -14.87
N ARG A 80 30.30 -11.87 -15.42
CA ARG A 80 29.49 -10.82 -14.78
C ARG A 80 28.05 -11.28 -14.62
N SER A 81 27.32 -10.67 -13.69
CA SER A 81 25.88 -10.88 -13.57
C SER A 81 25.14 -10.38 -14.82
N ASN A 82 24.15 -11.15 -15.26
CA ASN A 82 23.26 -10.78 -16.38
C ASN A 82 22.61 -9.39 -16.15
N ALA A 83 22.21 -9.10 -14.91
CA ALA A 83 21.60 -7.81 -14.56
C ALA A 83 22.55 -6.63 -14.79
N VAL A 84 23.86 -6.80 -14.55
CA VAL A 84 24.88 -5.77 -14.74
C VAL A 84 25.11 -5.51 -16.23
N VAL A 85 25.15 -6.57 -17.04
CA VAL A 85 25.27 -6.47 -18.50
C VAL A 85 24.04 -5.80 -19.10
N ARG A 86 22.84 -6.24 -18.72
CA ARG A 86 21.56 -5.65 -19.15
C ARG A 86 21.48 -4.16 -18.81
N ARG A 87 21.85 -3.77 -17.58
CA ARG A 87 21.84 -2.37 -17.14
C ARG A 87 22.80 -1.53 -17.97
N LYS A 88 24.02 -2.03 -18.23
CA LYS A 88 24.99 -1.34 -19.08
C LYS A 88 24.47 -1.20 -20.51
N ARG A 89 23.91 -2.26 -21.10
CA ARG A 89 23.29 -2.23 -22.43
C ARG A 89 22.19 -1.15 -22.52
N ILE A 90 21.28 -1.11 -21.55
CA ILE A 90 20.20 -0.11 -21.48
C ILE A 90 20.76 1.31 -21.34
N ASN A 91 21.80 1.51 -20.52
CA ASN A 91 22.44 2.81 -20.34
C ASN A 91 23.08 3.35 -21.63
N PHE A 92 23.57 2.46 -22.49
CA PHE A 92 24.07 2.80 -23.82
C PHE A 92 22.97 2.81 -24.89
N ARG A 93 21.70 2.67 -24.50
CA ARG A 93 20.52 2.62 -25.39
C ARG A 93 20.62 1.55 -26.49
N ILE A 94 21.38 0.48 -26.25
CA ILE A 94 21.55 -0.61 -27.22
C ILE A 94 20.35 -1.58 -27.10
N PRO A 95 19.61 -1.86 -28.19
CA PRO A 95 18.54 -2.84 -28.17
C PRO A 95 19.04 -4.25 -27.83
N PRO A 96 18.22 -5.12 -27.22
CA PRO A 96 18.62 -6.51 -27.01
C PRO A 96 18.70 -7.22 -28.37
N LEU A 97 19.70 -8.06 -28.56
CA LEU A 97 19.91 -8.82 -29.81
C LEU A 97 18.65 -9.59 -30.24
N ARG A 98 17.89 -10.12 -29.27
CA ARG A 98 16.56 -10.69 -29.50
C ARG A 98 15.56 -9.96 -28.61
N PRO A 99 14.65 -9.13 -29.15
CA PRO A 99 13.59 -8.53 -28.35
C PRO A 99 12.73 -9.67 -27.79
N LEU A 100 12.40 -9.59 -26.49
CA LEU A 100 11.43 -10.53 -25.94
C LEU A 100 10.12 -10.33 -26.72
N PRO A 101 9.48 -11.42 -27.18
CA PRO A 101 8.18 -11.32 -27.80
C PRO A 101 7.24 -10.58 -26.85
N LYS A 102 6.58 -9.53 -27.36
CA LYS A 102 5.52 -8.85 -26.60
C LYS A 102 4.51 -9.93 -26.23
N GLY A 103 4.28 -10.14 -24.94
CA GLY A 103 3.36 -11.17 -24.45
C GLY A 103 2.02 -11.11 -25.18
N ARG A 104 1.40 -12.27 -25.39
CA ARG A 104 0.10 -12.43 -26.08
C ARG A 104 -0.86 -11.32 -25.64
N ARG A 105 -1.26 -10.45 -26.58
CA ARG A 105 -2.17 -9.32 -26.31
C ARG A 105 -3.50 -9.84 -25.74
N TRP A 106 -4.05 -9.12 -24.77
CA TRP A 106 -5.37 -9.41 -24.20
C TRP A 106 -6.46 -9.05 -25.21
N THR A 107 -7.42 -9.94 -25.42
CA THR A 107 -8.61 -9.66 -26.23
C THR A 107 -9.74 -9.12 -25.36
N ARG A 108 -10.70 -8.40 -25.96
CA ARG A 108 -11.88 -7.89 -25.25
C ARG A 108 -12.70 -9.02 -24.62
N ALA A 109 -12.77 -10.18 -25.28
CA ALA A 109 -13.44 -11.37 -24.75
C ALA A 109 -12.76 -11.89 -23.48
N GLU A 110 -11.43 -11.88 -23.45
CA GLU A 110 -10.66 -12.30 -22.27
C GLU A 110 -10.78 -11.29 -21.12
N ASP A 111 -10.82 -9.99 -21.42
CA ASP A 111 -11.04 -8.96 -20.42
C ASP A 111 -12.42 -9.09 -19.76
N LYS A 112 -13.46 -9.46 -20.52
CA LYS A 112 -14.82 -9.71 -19.99
C LYS A 112 -14.87 -10.90 -19.02
N LEU A 113 -13.93 -11.85 -19.14
CA LEU A 113 -13.87 -13.01 -18.24
C LEU A 113 -13.17 -12.70 -16.91
N LEU A 114 -12.42 -11.59 -16.81
CA LEU A 114 -11.73 -11.21 -15.58
C LEU A 114 -12.75 -10.86 -14.49
N GLY A 115 -12.59 -11.48 -13.31
CA GLY A 115 -13.50 -11.29 -12.18
C GLY A 115 -14.75 -12.17 -12.19
N THR A 116 -14.97 -13.00 -13.23
CA THR A 116 -16.08 -13.99 -13.24
C THR A 116 -15.72 -15.28 -12.52
N LEU A 117 -14.44 -15.63 -12.52
CA LEU A 117 -13.89 -16.86 -11.92
C LEU A 117 -12.67 -16.50 -11.07
N ARG A 118 -12.22 -17.44 -10.23
CA ARG A 118 -10.94 -17.32 -9.54
C ARG A 118 -9.82 -17.18 -10.57
N ASP A 119 -8.88 -16.26 -10.31
CA ASP A 119 -7.75 -15.97 -11.20
C ASP A 119 -6.96 -17.24 -11.58
N GLU A 120 -6.85 -18.23 -10.69
CA GLU A 120 -6.22 -19.54 -10.93
C GLU A 120 -6.96 -20.38 -11.99
N GLN A 121 -8.28 -20.48 -11.88
CA GLN A 121 -9.10 -21.23 -12.82
C GLN A 121 -9.14 -20.53 -14.18
N LEU A 122 -9.23 -19.20 -14.16
CA LEU A 122 -9.20 -18.39 -15.36
C LEU A 122 -7.85 -18.48 -16.08
N ALA A 123 -6.74 -18.51 -15.34
CA ALA A 123 -5.40 -18.73 -15.88
C ALA A 123 -5.28 -20.08 -16.61
N ARG A 124 -5.81 -21.16 -16.00
CA ARG A 124 -5.85 -22.49 -16.64
C ARG A 124 -6.69 -22.47 -17.92
N ARG A 125 -7.88 -21.86 -17.87
CA ARG A 125 -8.80 -21.77 -19.02
C ARG A 125 -8.22 -20.95 -20.18
N LEU A 126 -7.57 -19.84 -19.89
CA LEU A 126 -6.95 -18.96 -20.88
C LEU A 126 -5.55 -19.42 -21.32
N LYS A 127 -5.03 -20.50 -20.72
CA LYS A 127 -3.63 -20.97 -20.87
C LYS A 127 -2.64 -19.82 -20.71
N ARG A 128 -2.86 -18.98 -19.69
CA ARG A 128 -2.02 -17.83 -19.35
C ARG A 128 -1.42 -18.00 -17.97
N GLY A 129 -0.28 -17.34 -17.73
CA GLY A 129 0.31 -17.29 -16.39
C GLY A 129 -0.62 -16.59 -15.40
N HIS A 130 -0.79 -17.17 -14.20
CA HIS A 130 -1.60 -16.61 -13.12
C HIS A 130 -1.28 -15.13 -12.85
N LYS A 131 0.01 -14.78 -12.77
CA LYS A 131 0.48 -13.40 -12.54
C LYS A 131 0.07 -12.43 -13.65
N ALA A 132 -0.09 -12.90 -14.89
CA ALA A 132 -0.56 -12.06 -15.99
C ALA A 132 -2.05 -11.75 -15.85
N VAL A 133 -2.87 -12.72 -15.41
CA VAL A 133 -4.30 -12.53 -15.13
C VAL A 133 -4.49 -11.56 -13.96
N GLU A 134 -3.75 -11.77 -12.87
CA GLU A 134 -3.75 -10.89 -11.70
C GLU A 134 -3.37 -9.44 -12.07
N ALA A 135 -2.29 -9.26 -12.82
CA ALA A 135 -1.86 -7.94 -13.28
C ALA A 135 -2.90 -7.26 -14.17
N ARG A 136 -3.54 -8.00 -15.08
CA ARG A 136 -4.60 -7.46 -15.95
C ARG A 136 -5.85 -7.09 -15.16
N ARG A 137 -6.25 -7.91 -14.19
CA ARG A 137 -7.37 -7.64 -13.27
C ARG A 137 -7.14 -6.36 -12.48
N ILE A 138 -5.96 -6.18 -11.89
CA ILE A 138 -5.58 -4.98 -11.14
C ILE A 138 -5.56 -3.76 -12.05
N LEU A 139 -5.03 -3.87 -13.27
CA LEU A 139 -5.00 -2.78 -14.25
C LEU A 139 -6.41 -2.28 -14.61
N LEU A 140 -7.37 -3.20 -14.76
CA LEU A 140 -8.77 -2.87 -15.02
C LEU A 140 -9.56 -2.52 -13.74
N LYS A 141 -8.90 -2.44 -12.58
CA LYS A 141 -9.51 -2.18 -11.26
C LYS A 141 -10.65 -3.14 -10.91
N ILE A 142 -10.60 -4.36 -11.43
CA ILE A 142 -11.60 -5.39 -11.15
C ILE A 142 -11.24 -6.06 -9.80
N PRO A 143 -12.17 -6.12 -8.82
CA PRO A 143 -11.93 -6.79 -7.56
C PRO A 143 -11.61 -8.28 -7.74
N LYS A 144 -10.92 -8.87 -6.76
CA LYS A 144 -10.61 -10.31 -6.78
C LYS A 144 -11.93 -11.07 -6.66
N PHE A 145 -12.11 -12.11 -7.46
CA PHE A 145 -13.25 -12.99 -7.29
C PHE A 145 -13.11 -13.73 -5.94
N ASP A 146 -13.98 -13.39 -5.00
CA ASP A 146 -14.11 -14.08 -3.72
C ASP A 146 -15.38 -14.92 -3.74
N ALA A 147 -15.20 -16.24 -3.72
CA ALA A 147 -16.31 -17.20 -3.77
C ALA A 147 -17.14 -17.22 -2.47
N LYS A 148 -16.59 -16.72 -1.35
CA LYS A 148 -17.33 -16.63 -0.08
C LYS A 148 -18.12 -15.32 0.02
N ALA A 149 -17.76 -14.32 -0.77
CA ALA A 149 -18.46 -13.05 -0.80
C ALA A 149 -19.70 -13.12 -1.70
N HIS A 150 -20.81 -12.55 -1.23
CA HIS A 150 -22.03 -12.40 -2.04
C HIS A 150 -21.72 -11.60 -3.31
N GLN A 151 -22.12 -12.17 -4.46
CA GLN A 151 -21.92 -11.55 -5.77
C GLN A 151 -23.09 -10.61 -6.06
N TRP A 152 -22.91 -9.35 -5.65
CA TRP A 152 -23.89 -8.29 -5.88
C TRP A 152 -24.18 -8.09 -7.37
N THR A 153 -25.44 -8.23 -7.73
CA THR A 153 -25.97 -7.93 -9.06
C THR A 153 -26.40 -6.46 -9.15
N ALA A 154 -26.48 -5.92 -10.37
CA ALA A 154 -26.96 -4.54 -10.58
C ALA A 154 -28.40 -4.34 -10.05
N ARG A 155 -29.23 -5.39 -10.08
CA ARG A 155 -30.59 -5.36 -9.52
C ARG A 155 -30.57 -5.22 -8.00
N GLU A 156 -29.68 -5.95 -7.33
CA GLU A 156 -29.52 -5.86 -5.87
C GLU A 156 -28.88 -4.53 -5.46
N ASP A 157 -27.96 -4.00 -6.25
CA ASP A 157 -27.38 -2.68 -6.02
C ASP A 157 -28.45 -1.58 -6.12
N ALA A 158 -29.43 -1.70 -7.02
CA ALA A 158 -30.55 -0.78 -7.13
C ALA A 158 -31.49 -0.81 -5.90
N LEU A 159 -31.50 -1.91 -5.14
CA LEU A 159 -32.26 -2.00 -3.90
C LEU A 159 -31.55 -1.30 -2.73
N LEU A 160 -30.24 -1.08 -2.81
CA LEU A 160 -29.48 -0.38 -1.77
C LEU A 160 -29.95 1.08 -1.67
N GLY A 161 -30.38 1.49 -0.47
CA GLY A 161 -30.90 2.83 -0.23
C GLY A 161 -32.43 2.98 -0.38
N THR A 162 -33.12 2.00 -0.96
CA THR A 162 -34.60 2.01 -1.01
C THR A 162 -35.21 1.72 0.36
N MET A 163 -34.63 0.77 1.08
CA MET A 163 -35.05 0.32 2.42
C MET A 163 -33.86 0.31 3.38
N THR A 164 -34.13 0.10 4.67
CA THR A 164 -33.06 0.04 5.68
C THR A 164 -32.18 -1.18 5.45
N ASP A 165 -30.88 -1.04 5.70
CA ASP A 165 -29.90 -2.12 5.55
C ASP A 165 -30.32 -3.40 6.31
N GLY A 166 -31.05 -3.26 7.42
CA GLY A 166 -31.61 -4.38 8.18
C GLY A 166 -32.73 -5.14 7.46
N LYS A 167 -33.69 -4.43 6.84
CA LYS A 167 -34.77 -5.06 6.08
C LYS A 167 -34.23 -5.71 4.80
N LEU A 168 -33.29 -5.04 4.14
CA LEU A 168 -32.65 -5.58 2.94
C LEU A 168 -31.82 -6.84 3.25
N ALA A 169 -31.07 -6.82 4.35
CA ALA A 169 -30.32 -7.97 4.84
C ALA A 169 -31.23 -9.18 5.11
N ALA A 170 -32.34 -8.98 5.82
CA ALA A 170 -33.31 -10.04 6.11
C ALA A 170 -33.93 -10.62 4.82
N ARG A 171 -34.28 -9.75 3.85
CA ARG A 171 -34.87 -10.17 2.58
C ARG A 171 -33.89 -10.96 1.70
N MET A 172 -32.60 -10.67 1.79
CA MET A 172 -31.56 -11.30 0.98
C MET A 172 -30.84 -12.46 1.69
N GLY A 173 -31.16 -12.73 2.96
CA GLY A 173 -30.41 -13.70 3.78
C GLY A 173 -28.94 -13.31 4.02
N LEU A 174 -28.63 -12.01 3.97
CA LEU A 174 -27.27 -11.49 4.13
C LEU A 174 -27.06 -10.89 5.52
N SER A 175 -25.79 -10.70 5.91
CA SER A 175 -25.48 -9.95 7.12
C SER A 175 -25.72 -8.45 6.91
N ARG A 176 -26.22 -7.76 7.95
CA ARG A 176 -26.42 -6.29 7.93
C ARG A 176 -25.13 -5.55 7.57
N LEU A 177 -23.98 -6.07 8.01
CA LEU A 177 -22.67 -5.52 7.70
C LEU A 177 -22.30 -5.65 6.23
N ALA A 178 -22.62 -6.78 5.57
CA ALA A 178 -22.34 -6.95 4.14
C ALA A 178 -23.10 -5.93 3.29
N VAL A 179 -24.38 -5.70 3.61
CA VAL A 179 -25.22 -4.67 2.97
C VAL A 179 -24.65 -3.27 3.22
N ALA A 180 -24.33 -2.95 4.48
CA ALA A 180 -23.78 -1.65 4.85
C ALA A 180 -22.44 -1.35 4.15
N HIS A 181 -21.55 -2.34 4.05
CA HIS A 181 -20.26 -2.20 3.40
C HIS A 181 -20.41 -2.02 1.88
N ARG A 182 -21.30 -2.79 1.23
CA ARG A 182 -21.62 -2.59 -0.20
C ARG A 182 -22.18 -1.19 -0.45
N ARG A 183 -23.14 -0.75 0.38
CA ARG A 183 -23.74 0.57 0.31
C ARG A 183 -22.69 1.68 0.44
N GLN A 184 -21.79 1.59 1.44
CA GLN A 184 -20.68 2.54 1.60
C GLN A 184 -19.76 2.57 0.38
N ARG A 185 -19.43 1.41 -0.19
CA ARG A 185 -18.60 1.31 -1.39
C ARG A 185 -19.22 1.97 -2.63
N LEU A 186 -20.56 1.97 -2.71
CA LEU A 186 -21.32 2.67 -3.76
C LEU A 186 -21.62 4.13 -3.42
N GLY A 187 -21.20 4.63 -2.26
CA GLY A 187 -21.44 6.01 -1.83
C GLY A 187 -22.91 6.34 -1.50
N ILE A 188 -23.77 5.32 -1.36
CA ILE A 188 -25.20 5.53 -1.10
C ILE A 188 -25.38 5.88 0.38
N PRO A 189 -26.00 7.01 0.77
CA PRO A 189 -26.19 7.36 2.16
C PRO A 189 -27.22 6.45 2.86
N VAL A 190 -27.08 6.25 4.17
CA VAL A 190 -28.10 5.49 4.93
C VAL A 190 -29.35 6.36 5.10
N ARG A 191 -30.52 5.85 4.72
CA ARG A 191 -31.81 6.37 5.20
C ARG A 191 -32.05 5.91 6.64
N PHE A 192 -31.35 6.52 7.59
CA PHE A 192 -31.72 6.39 9.01
C PHE A 192 -32.76 7.46 9.33
N ALA A 193 -33.93 7.07 9.87
CA ALA A 193 -34.94 8.02 10.34
C ALA A 193 -34.36 9.03 11.36
N HIS A 194 -33.40 8.61 12.20
CA HIS A 194 -32.73 9.48 13.17
C HIS A 194 -31.61 10.36 12.56
N ARG A 195 -31.13 10.06 11.35
CA ARG A 195 -30.19 10.93 10.59
C ARG A 195 -30.87 11.61 9.40
N ARG A 196 -32.22 11.61 9.36
CA ARG A 196 -32.98 12.41 8.40
C ARG A 196 -32.51 13.86 8.51
N PRO A 197 -32.09 14.51 7.41
CA PRO A 197 -31.72 15.93 7.43
C PRO A 197 -32.85 16.77 8.02
N TRP A 198 -32.52 17.80 8.78
CA TRP A 198 -33.49 18.76 9.30
C TRP A 198 -33.86 19.75 8.20
N THR A 199 -35.16 19.99 8.00
CA THR A 199 -35.61 21.06 7.09
C THR A 199 -35.73 22.38 7.86
N PRO A 200 -35.66 23.55 7.18
CA PRO A 200 -35.89 24.84 7.84
C PRO A 200 -37.24 24.94 8.54
N GLU A 201 -38.28 24.32 7.97
CA GLU A 201 -39.62 24.21 8.57
C GLU A 201 -39.61 23.40 9.88
N GLU A 202 -38.87 22.29 9.91
CA GLU A 202 -38.70 21.47 11.11
C GLU A 202 -37.90 22.21 12.20
N ASP A 203 -36.92 23.04 11.81
CA ASP A 203 -36.16 23.86 12.74
C ASP A 203 -37.01 25.01 13.32
N ALA A 204 -37.91 25.61 12.54
CA ALA A 204 -38.84 26.65 13.01
C ALA A 204 -39.85 26.13 14.05
N LEU A 205 -40.17 24.83 14.00
CA LEU A 205 -41.02 24.18 15.00
C LEU A 205 -40.30 23.97 16.35
N LEU A 206 -38.97 23.99 16.40
CA LEU A 206 -38.21 23.79 17.63
C LEU A 206 -38.37 24.98 18.58
N GLY A 207 -38.89 24.73 19.79
CA GLY A 207 -39.16 25.76 20.79
C GLY A 207 -40.62 26.25 20.84
N SER A 208 -41.45 25.89 19.85
CA SER A 208 -42.90 26.20 19.84
C SER A 208 -43.74 25.31 20.77
N ALA A 209 -43.28 24.09 21.04
CA ALA A 209 -43.95 23.10 21.87
C ALA A 209 -42.92 22.23 22.60
N THR A 210 -43.40 21.30 23.44
CA THR A 210 -42.54 20.33 24.13
C THR A 210 -41.77 19.47 23.12
N ASP A 211 -40.51 19.15 23.46
CA ASP A 211 -39.67 18.26 22.64
C ASP A 211 -40.37 16.89 22.37
N THR A 212 -41.26 16.44 23.27
CA THR A 212 -42.09 15.23 23.12
C THR A 212 -43.21 15.40 22.09
N ALA A 213 -43.95 16.51 22.10
CA ALA A 213 -45.00 16.79 21.12
C ALA A 213 -44.40 17.00 19.72
N ILE A 214 -43.26 17.70 19.62
CA ILE A 214 -42.54 17.89 18.35
C ILE A 214 -42.00 16.55 17.84
N ALA A 215 -41.45 15.70 18.72
CA ALA A 215 -41.00 14.37 18.35
C ALA A 215 -42.13 13.51 17.78
N ALA A 216 -43.32 13.54 18.40
CA ALA A 216 -44.50 12.84 17.91
C ALA A 216 -44.96 13.40 16.55
N ARG A 217 -45.00 14.73 16.39
CA ARG A 217 -45.42 15.40 15.15
C ARG A 217 -44.46 15.14 13.98
N LEU A 218 -43.15 15.07 14.24
CA LEU A 218 -42.12 14.88 13.22
C LEU A 218 -41.74 13.41 12.98
N GLY A 219 -42.30 12.48 13.76
CA GLY A 219 -41.90 11.06 13.74
C GLY A 219 -40.41 10.86 14.06
N ARG A 220 -39.83 11.75 14.86
CA ARG A 220 -38.41 11.70 15.27
C ARG A 220 -38.31 11.24 16.71
N HIS A 221 -37.17 10.64 17.08
CA HIS A 221 -36.91 10.31 18.46
C HIS A 221 -36.69 11.58 19.30
N VAL A 222 -37.24 11.62 20.52
CA VAL A 222 -37.18 12.79 21.43
C VAL A 222 -35.75 13.30 21.63
N SER A 223 -34.77 12.38 21.76
CA SER A 223 -33.36 12.76 21.89
C SER A 223 -32.81 13.52 20.67
N THR A 224 -33.30 13.22 19.46
CA THR A 224 -32.85 13.88 18.22
C THR A 224 -33.34 15.32 18.17
N VAL A 225 -34.59 15.56 18.58
CA VAL A 225 -35.20 16.89 18.72
C VAL A 225 -34.45 17.70 19.79
N CYS A 226 -34.21 17.11 20.96
CA CYS A 226 -33.45 17.74 22.04
C CYS A 226 -32.02 18.13 21.60
N ILE A 227 -31.29 17.24 20.91
CA ILE A 227 -29.94 17.52 20.39
C ILE A 227 -29.97 18.65 19.34
N ARG A 228 -30.93 18.65 18.42
CA ARG A 228 -31.04 19.70 17.39
C ARG A 228 -31.36 21.06 18.02
N ARG A 229 -32.35 21.11 18.91
CA ARG A 229 -32.73 22.31 19.65
C ARG A 229 -31.53 22.90 20.41
N GLN A 230 -30.75 22.05 21.10
CA GLN A 230 -29.52 22.47 21.77
C GLN A 230 -28.46 23.01 20.82
N LYS A 231 -28.29 22.42 19.63
CA LYS A 231 -27.34 22.93 18.62
C LYS A 231 -27.73 24.30 18.08
N LEU A 232 -29.03 24.58 17.99
CA LEU A 232 -29.56 25.88 17.57
C LEU A 232 -29.63 26.90 18.72
N GLY A 233 -29.22 26.52 19.94
CA GLY A 233 -29.23 27.41 21.11
C GLY A 233 -30.63 27.72 21.65
N ILE A 234 -31.67 27.04 21.16
CA ILE A 234 -33.05 27.32 21.54
C ILE A 234 -33.32 26.76 22.97
N PRO A 235 -33.72 27.58 23.94
CA PRO A 235 -34.04 27.11 25.28
C PRO A 235 -35.32 26.24 25.28
N ASN A 236 -35.38 25.23 26.16
CA ASN A 236 -36.62 24.48 26.38
C ASN A 236 -37.37 25.14 27.53
N LEU A 237 -38.52 25.76 27.22
CA LEU A 237 -39.34 26.48 28.20
C LEU A 237 -40.28 25.54 29.00
N TYR A 238 -40.34 24.27 28.64
CA TYR A 238 -41.36 23.32 29.11
C TYR A 238 -40.80 22.19 29.98
N TRP A 239 -39.50 22.18 30.28
CA TRP A 239 -38.87 21.16 31.12
C TRP A 239 -38.63 21.71 32.54
N GLN A 240 -39.25 21.08 33.54
CA GLN A 240 -39.10 21.45 34.95
C GLN A 240 -37.68 21.15 35.49
N CYS A 241 -36.95 20.20 34.90
CA CYS A 241 -35.59 19.82 35.34
C CYS A 241 -34.51 20.09 34.27
N LEU A 242 -34.06 21.34 34.10
CA LEU A 242 -33.00 21.69 33.14
C LEU A 242 -31.75 20.79 33.28
N CYS A 243 -31.34 20.13 32.19
CA CYS A 243 -30.09 19.37 32.15
C CYS A 243 -28.88 20.31 32.32
N GLY A 244 -27.73 19.80 32.76
CA GLY A 244 -26.56 20.64 33.13
C GLY A 244 -26.10 21.59 32.03
N ARG A 245 -26.32 21.25 30.75
CA ARG A 245 -26.00 22.10 29.58
C ARG A 245 -27.02 23.23 29.39
N GLN A 246 -28.31 22.98 29.68
CA GLN A 246 -29.37 24.00 29.67
C GLN A 246 -29.27 24.98 30.84
N ARG A 247 -28.78 24.54 32.01
CA ARG A 247 -28.50 25.45 33.15
C ARG A 247 -27.44 26.49 32.79
N LYS A 248 -26.40 26.11 32.03
CA LYS A 248 -25.37 27.04 31.54
C LYS A 248 -25.95 28.06 30.55
N LEU A 249 -26.74 27.63 29.57
CA LEU A 249 -27.41 28.52 28.61
C LEU A 249 -28.40 29.49 29.26
N ARG A 250 -29.17 29.04 30.27
CA ARG A 250 -30.09 29.92 31.01
C ARG A 250 -29.34 30.95 31.86
N LYS A 251 -28.18 30.58 32.44
CA LYS A 251 -27.31 31.51 33.17
C LYS A 251 -26.72 32.58 32.24
N THR A 252 -26.30 32.22 31.02
CA THR A 252 -25.77 33.20 30.06
C THR A 252 -26.83 34.16 29.55
N MET A 253 -28.08 33.73 29.37
CA MET A 253 -29.17 34.65 28.97
C MET A 253 -29.58 35.60 30.10
N LYS A 254 -29.57 35.16 31.36
CA LYS A 254 -29.82 36.04 32.52
C LYS A 254 -28.71 37.06 32.78
N ALA A 255 -27.49 36.82 32.31
CA ALA A 255 -26.37 37.74 32.45
C ALA A 255 -26.27 38.77 31.31
N ALA A 256 -27.08 38.60 30.26
CA ALA A 256 -27.13 39.46 29.08
C ALA A 256 -28.41 40.32 29.01
N ALA A 257 -29.23 40.27 30.05
CA ALA A 257 -30.43 41.08 30.27
C ALA A 257 -30.20 41.95 31.51
#